data_AF-A0AAX3BHK9-F1
#
_entry.id   AF-A0AAX3BHK9-F1
#
_cell.length_a   1.000
_cell.length_b   1.000
_cell.length_c   1.000
_cell.angle_alpha   90.00
_cell.angle_beta   90.00
_cell.angle_gamma   90.00
#
_symmetry.space_group_name_H-M   'P 1'
#
loop_
_entity.id
_entity.type
_entity.pdbx_description
1 polymer ?
#
loop_
_entity_poly.entity_id
_entity_poly.type
_entity_poly.pdbx_seq_one_letter_code
_entity_poly.pdbx_strand_id
1 'polypeptide(L)'
;MKRFFLFCFLGYAVLLWAQTPRQDQLAYTLYNQGNDAYIRKDFELAKNYYLQVINGYNQSRYMPYALFMYTYVETDYPKILDALSYLVQRYPDFPYWTNAVEKLGDMYYIMENHAAAIETYSQIASDEALYKLGMLYLANGFQDESIKTIQRLLIQTTNRELLYRALLILVKALITKQEFAACYPHLQRLVSLRPYAYDNGLRALYYAAMYYTQGKDDESQSYALYLFGLLRQMFPLSAEATIASQYIVQLQSQGKIPREVSWVSVYYTSPSRVTIPDPVRELPLPLAKENAATNTLESQIDKQAQVVRREIQEYVVRIGQYKDLSVANIIVNDIVKSGIQEALGVYYRDDTYVVEIRGFPSEEKARSIAEKIIALGYTDTVVVEIARVVRYNPPVQ
;
A
#
# COMPACT_ATOMS: atom_id res chain seq x y z
N MET A 1 28.95 65.91 25.25
CA MET A 1 27.94 64.84 25.52
C MET A 1 27.78 63.91 24.31
N LYS A 2 28.80 63.11 23.94
CA LYS A 2 28.72 62.13 22.84
C LYS A 2 29.66 60.92 23.09
N ARG A 3 29.57 60.30 24.28
CA ARG A 3 30.33 59.08 24.60
C ARG A 3 29.53 58.04 25.42
N PHE A 4 28.20 58.15 25.50
CA PHE A 4 27.38 57.27 26.34
C PHE A 4 26.49 56.26 25.61
N PHE A 5 26.51 56.23 24.27
CA PHE A 5 25.60 55.35 23.49
C PHE A 5 26.25 54.09 22.87
N LEU A 6 27.57 53.90 23.02
CA LEU A 6 28.26 52.77 22.37
C LEU A 6 28.46 51.52 23.26
N PHE A 7 27.90 51.48 24.47
CA PHE A 7 28.05 50.34 25.40
C PHE A 7 26.81 49.45 25.52
N CYS A 8 25.68 49.81 24.89
CA CYS A 8 24.45 49.01 24.97
C CYS A 8 24.29 47.96 23.84
N PHE A 9 25.05 48.04 22.75
CA PHE A 9 24.91 47.08 21.63
C PHE A 9 25.82 45.84 21.74
N LEU A 10 26.94 45.89 22.48
CA LEU A 10 27.80 44.71 22.68
C LEU A 10 27.28 43.75 23.77
N GLY A 11 26.44 44.22 24.70
CA GLY A 11 25.88 43.37 25.76
C GLY A 11 24.82 42.38 25.26
N TYR A 12 24.02 42.78 24.26
CA TYR A 12 22.96 41.92 23.71
C TYR A 12 23.48 40.79 22.83
N ALA A 13 24.58 41.01 22.10
CA ALA A 13 25.19 39.96 21.29
C ALA A 13 25.83 38.86 22.18
N VAL A 14 26.49 39.23 23.27
CA VAL A 14 27.12 38.24 24.18
C VAL A 14 26.07 37.45 25.00
N LEU A 15 24.92 38.05 25.32
CA LEU A 15 23.82 37.36 26.01
C LEU A 15 23.05 36.38 25.11
N LEU A 16 22.88 36.70 23.81
CA LEU A 16 22.26 35.78 22.84
C LEU A 16 23.14 34.56 22.54
N TRP A 17 24.46 34.72 22.54
CA TRP A 17 25.41 33.62 22.28
C TRP A 17 25.63 32.70 23.49
N ALA A 18 25.31 33.15 24.72
CA ALA A 18 25.42 32.33 25.93
C ALA A 18 24.11 31.57 26.27
N GLN A 19 22.96 31.99 25.72
CA GLN A 19 21.67 31.32 25.94
C GLN A 19 21.46 30.12 25.00
N THR A 20 21.94 30.20 23.76
CA THR A 20 21.81 29.11 22.78
C THR A 20 22.48 27.79 23.22
N PRO A 21 23.68 27.75 23.83
CA PRO A 21 24.30 26.49 24.25
C PRO A 21 23.55 25.83 25.42
N ARG A 22 22.98 26.62 26.34
CA ARG A 22 22.23 26.09 27.49
C ARG A 22 20.86 25.55 27.08
N GLN A 23 20.16 26.25 26.17
CA GLN A 23 18.89 25.78 25.61
C GLN A 23 19.09 24.50 24.80
N ASP A 24 20.16 24.42 23.98
CA ASP A 24 20.49 23.21 23.23
C ASP A 24 20.84 22.02 24.14
N GLN A 25 21.53 22.26 25.26
CA GLN A 25 21.84 21.20 26.21
C GLN A 25 20.58 20.64 26.88
N LEU A 26 19.63 21.50 27.26
CA LEU A 26 18.36 21.06 27.84
C LEU A 26 17.49 20.32 26.82
N ALA A 27 17.38 20.86 25.60
CA ALA A 27 16.70 20.20 24.49
C ALA A 27 17.31 18.82 24.17
N TYR A 28 18.64 18.71 24.18
CA TYR A 28 19.35 17.44 24.02
C TYR A 28 18.99 16.42 25.11
N THR A 29 18.97 16.84 26.38
CA THR A 29 18.63 15.94 27.48
C THR A 29 17.19 15.42 27.38
N LEU A 30 16.23 16.29 27.06
CA LEU A 30 14.83 15.92 26.87
C LEU A 30 14.67 15.00 25.64
N TYR A 31 15.32 15.32 24.53
CA TYR A 31 15.30 14.47 23.33
C TYR A 31 15.81 13.05 23.61
N ASN A 32 16.92 12.92 24.34
CA ASN A 32 17.46 11.61 24.72
C ASN A 32 16.55 10.85 25.70
N GLN A 33 15.94 11.54 26.67
CA GLN A 33 14.94 10.93 27.55
C GLN A 33 13.73 10.40 26.75
N GLY A 34 13.32 11.15 25.72
CA GLY A 34 12.32 10.69 24.76
C GLY A 34 12.74 9.42 24.03
N ASN A 35 13.97 9.37 23.52
CA ASN A 35 14.50 8.18 22.85
C ASN A 35 14.62 6.96 23.78
N ASP A 36 15.05 7.16 25.03
CA ASP A 36 15.14 6.11 26.03
C ASP A 36 13.74 5.57 26.41
N ALA A 37 12.73 6.44 26.46
CA ALA A 37 11.34 6.03 26.63
C ALA A 37 10.81 5.26 25.40
N TYR A 38 11.11 5.73 24.19
CA TYR A 38 10.74 5.07 22.93
C TYR A 38 11.33 3.66 22.83
N ILE A 39 12.62 3.48 23.15
CA ILE A 39 13.30 2.17 23.16
C ILE A 39 12.63 1.21 24.15
N ARG A 40 12.16 1.72 25.29
CA ARG A 40 11.40 0.96 26.30
C ARG A 40 9.93 0.75 25.92
N LYS A 41 9.49 1.24 24.75
CA LYS A 41 8.11 1.22 24.25
C LYS A 41 7.11 1.98 25.12
N ASP A 42 7.60 2.92 25.93
CA ASP A 42 6.76 3.86 26.68
C ASP A 42 6.48 5.08 25.79
N PHE A 43 5.56 4.92 24.84
CA PHE A 43 5.31 5.90 23.79
C PHE A 43 4.67 7.18 24.31
N GLU A 44 3.82 7.10 25.35
CA GLU A 44 3.23 8.28 25.98
C GLU A 44 4.29 9.13 26.69
N LEU A 45 5.21 8.49 27.42
CA LEU A 45 6.32 9.21 28.05
C LEU A 45 7.27 9.80 27.00
N ALA A 46 7.59 9.04 25.94
CA ALA A 46 8.40 9.53 24.83
C ALA A 46 7.79 10.77 24.17
N LYS A 47 6.48 10.71 23.87
CA LYS A 47 5.69 11.81 23.32
C LYS A 47 5.78 13.06 24.21
N ASN A 48 5.61 12.91 25.52
CA ASN A 48 5.70 14.01 26.47
C ASN A 48 7.09 14.68 26.46
N TYR A 49 8.16 13.91 26.33
CA TYR A 49 9.52 14.48 26.23
C TYR A 49 9.74 15.21 24.90
N TYR A 50 9.31 14.63 23.77
CA TYR A 50 9.44 15.30 22.48
C TYR A 50 8.61 16.61 22.43
N LEU A 51 7.40 16.61 22.97
CA LEU A 51 6.57 17.81 23.07
C LEU A 51 7.20 18.92 23.93
N GLN A 52 7.94 18.56 24.98
CA GLN A 52 8.69 19.56 25.76
C GLN A 52 9.79 20.22 24.94
N VAL A 53 10.49 19.47 24.09
CA VAL A 53 11.45 20.05 23.13
C VAL A 53 10.73 20.98 22.15
N ILE A 54 9.62 20.49 21.56
CA ILE A 54 8.86 21.20 20.53
C ILE A 54 8.31 22.53 21.03
N ASN A 55 7.72 22.53 22.23
CA ASN A 55 7.04 23.71 22.79
C ASN A 55 8.00 24.66 23.51
N GLY A 56 9.08 24.13 24.11
CA GLY A 56 9.98 24.89 24.98
C GLY A 56 11.28 25.36 24.32
N TYR A 57 11.71 24.71 23.23
CA TYR A 57 13.06 24.89 22.68
C TYR A 57 13.06 24.97 21.14
N ASN A 58 12.17 25.80 20.58
CA ASN A 58 11.94 25.91 19.13
C ASN A 58 13.14 26.41 18.29
N GLN A 59 14.13 27.05 18.91
CA GLN A 59 15.39 27.46 18.25
C GLN A 59 16.49 26.41 18.37
N SER A 60 16.25 25.30 19.08
CA SER A 60 17.27 24.29 19.29
C SER A 60 17.56 23.50 18.02
N ARG A 61 18.81 23.10 17.83
CA ARG A 61 19.19 22.16 16.76
C ARG A 61 18.52 20.78 16.90
N TYR A 62 18.02 20.44 18.09
CA TYR A 62 17.30 19.19 18.37
C TYR A 62 15.80 19.27 18.05
N MET A 63 15.29 20.46 17.75
CA MET A 63 13.90 20.68 17.35
C MET A 63 13.45 19.78 16.18
N PRO A 64 14.15 19.73 15.02
CA PRO A 64 13.73 18.87 13.92
C PRO A 64 13.78 17.38 14.25
N TYR A 65 14.71 16.95 15.12
CA TYR A 65 14.78 15.57 15.59
C TYR A 65 13.60 15.21 16.49
N ALA A 66 13.23 16.10 17.41
CA ALA A 66 12.07 15.90 18.28
C ALA A 66 10.75 15.90 17.48
N LEU A 67 10.59 16.81 16.50
CA LEU A 67 9.46 16.79 15.56
C LEU A 67 9.38 15.45 14.81
N PHE A 68 10.51 14.98 14.26
CA PHE A 68 10.53 13.72 13.53
C PHE A 68 10.15 12.55 14.43
N MET A 69 10.77 12.42 15.61
CA MET A 69 10.47 11.31 16.53
C MET A 69 9.05 11.38 17.12
N TYR A 70 8.52 12.58 17.35
CA TYR A 70 7.12 12.79 17.75
C TYR A 70 6.15 12.12 16.76
N THR A 71 6.44 12.13 15.46
CA THR A 71 5.57 11.53 14.43
C THR A 71 5.53 9.99 14.45
N TYR A 72 6.41 9.34 15.22
CA TYR A 72 6.41 7.89 15.42
C TYR A 72 5.62 7.46 16.66
N VAL A 73 5.37 8.38 17.59
CA VAL A 73 4.67 8.11 18.85
C VAL A 73 3.30 8.77 18.93
N GLU A 74 3.03 9.76 18.09
CA GLU A 74 1.71 10.33 17.92
C GLU A 74 0.80 9.37 17.12
N THR A 75 -0.47 9.35 17.48
CA THR A 75 -1.53 8.53 16.87
C THR A 75 -2.56 9.38 16.11
N ASP A 76 -2.62 10.68 16.41
CA ASP A 76 -3.48 11.65 15.76
C ASP A 76 -2.91 12.10 14.40
N TYR A 77 -3.43 11.53 13.30
CA TYR A 77 -2.95 11.78 11.94
C TYR A 77 -2.86 13.26 11.55
N PRO A 78 -3.87 14.11 11.80
CA PRO A 78 -3.74 15.57 11.64
C PRO A 78 -2.51 16.17 12.32
N LYS A 79 -2.23 15.80 13.57
CA LYS A 79 -1.05 16.34 14.29
C LYS A 79 0.26 15.83 13.71
N ILE A 80 0.29 14.59 13.23
CA ILE A 80 1.44 14.04 12.52
C ILE A 80 1.68 14.84 11.24
N LEU A 81 0.62 15.13 10.49
CA LEU A 81 0.67 15.89 9.25
C LEU A 81 1.17 17.32 9.48
N ASP A 82 0.67 18.01 10.52
CA ASP A 82 1.13 19.35 10.90
C ASP A 82 2.62 19.34 11.28
N ALA A 83 3.04 18.38 12.09
CA ALA A 83 4.43 18.25 12.52
C ALA A 83 5.37 17.96 11.34
N LEU A 84 4.99 17.04 10.44
CA LEU A 84 5.78 16.71 9.24
C LEU A 84 5.82 17.86 8.24
N SER A 85 4.69 18.52 7.98
CA SER A 85 4.63 19.68 7.08
C SER A 85 5.51 20.82 7.60
N TYR A 86 5.44 21.11 8.90
CA TYR A 86 6.33 22.08 9.53
C TYR A 86 7.80 21.67 9.44
N LEU A 87 8.12 20.39 9.72
CA LEU A 87 9.47 19.85 9.65
C LEU A 87 10.07 19.99 8.24
N VAL A 88 9.34 19.54 7.21
CA VAL A 88 9.77 19.57 5.81
C VAL A 88 9.96 21.01 5.31
N GLN A 89 9.05 21.93 5.69
CA GLN A 89 9.12 23.32 5.25
C GLN A 89 10.22 24.12 5.94
N ARG A 90 10.43 23.90 7.25
CA ARG A 90 11.31 24.76 8.06
C ARG A 90 12.74 24.24 8.20
N TYR A 91 12.97 22.95 7.97
CA TYR A 91 14.28 22.33 8.16
C TYR A 91 14.72 21.54 6.92
N PRO A 92 14.92 22.19 5.75
CA PRO A 92 15.35 21.52 4.52
C PRO A 92 16.73 20.84 4.63
N ASP A 93 17.60 21.33 5.53
CA ASP A 93 18.93 20.76 5.78
C ASP A 93 18.91 19.64 6.85
N PHE A 94 17.74 19.22 7.33
CA PHE A 94 17.63 18.15 8.33
C PHE A 94 18.16 16.83 7.76
N PRO A 95 19.05 16.09 8.48
CA PRO A 95 19.65 14.87 7.93
C PRO A 95 18.65 13.77 7.53
N TYR A 96 17.47 13.75 8.13
CA TYR A 96 16.38 12.82 7.79
C TYR A 96 15.24 13.51 7.02
N TRP A 97 15.52 14.64 6.35
CA TRP A 97 14.52 15.38 5.59
C TRP A 97 13.85 14.51 4.53
N THR A 98 14.62 13.72 3.76
CA THR A 98 14.06 12.77 2.79
C THR A 98 13.08 11.80 3.44
N ASN A 99 13.41 11.23 4.61
CA ASN A 99 12.52 10.32 5.34
C ASN A 99 11.27 11.05 5.86
N ALA A 100 11.39 12.32 6.26
CA ALA A 100 10.24 13.14 6.66
C ALA A 100 9.31 13.41 5.47
N VAL A 101 9.85 13.70 4.28
CA VAL A 101 9.08 13.87 3.04
C VAL A 101 8.39 12.57 2.64
N GLU A 102 9.08 11.43 2.70
CA GLU A 102 8.46 10.11 2.45
C GLU A 102 7.29 9.86 3.39
N LYS A 103 7.51 10.03 4.71
CA LYS A 103 6.47 9.83 5.71
C LYS A 103 5.31 10.81 5.54
N LEU A 104 5.58 12.05 5.13
CA LEU A 104 4.53 13.04 4.82
C LEU A 104 3.69 12.59 3.62
N GLY A 105 4.34 12.09 2.57
CA GLY A 105 3.67 11.50 1.42
C GLY A 105 2.80 10.30 1.82
N ASP A 106 3.32 9.43 2.69
CA ASP A 106 2.57 8.29 3.23
C ASP A 106 1.33 8.75 4.02
N MET A 107 1.43 9.84 4.80
CA MET A 107 0.28 10.38 5.52
C MET A 107 -0.78 10.91 4.56
N TYR A 108 -0.39 11.67 3.53
CA TYR A 108 -1.33 12.12 2.51
C TYR A 108 -1.96 10.95 1.75
N TYR A 109 -1.19 9.89 1.48
CA TYR A 109 -1.70 8.68 0.85
C TYR A 109 -2.74 7.96 1.72
N ILE A 110 -2.46 7.75 3.01
CA ILE A 110 -3.38 7.12 3.97
C ILE A 110 -4.66 7.95 4.11
N MET A 111 -4.56 9.27 4.03
CA MET A 111 -5.71 10.18 4.05
C MET A 111 -6.43 10.29 2.69
N GLU A 112 -6.09 9.44 1.72
CA GLU A 112 -6.65 9.39 0.36
C GLU A 112 -6.45 10.71 -0.44
N ASN A 113 -5.56 11.59 0.03
CA ASN A 113 -5.20 12.82 -0.67
C ASN A 113 -4.08 12.54 -1.68
N HIS A 114 -4.44 11.88 -2.78
CA HIS A 114 -3.49 11.49 -3.82
C HIS A 114 -2.75 12.68 -4.44
N ALA A 115 -3.42 13.84 -4.59
CA ALA A 115 -2.80 15.03 -5.16
C ALA A 115 -1.64 15.53 -4.28
N ALA A 116 -1.88 15.69 -2.98
CA ALA A 116 -0.84 16.10 -2.03
C ALA A 116 0.25 15.03 -1.86
N ALA A 117 -0.10 13.74 -1.92
CA ALA A 117 0.87 12.65 -1.90
C ALA A 117 1.81 12.71 -3.13
N ILE A 118 1.25 12.88 -4.32
CA ILE A 118 2.01 13.03 -5.59
C ILE A 118 2.95 14.24 -5.49
N GLU A 119 2.43 15.40 -5.08
CA GLU A 119 3.23 16.61 -4.91
C GLU A 119 4.38 16.37 -3.92
N THR A 120 4.10 15.73 -2.79
CA THR A 120 5.10 15.46 -1.75
C THR A 120 6.19 14.51 -2.22
N TYR A 121 5.82 13.33 -2.76
CA TYR A 121 6.82 12.37 -3.25
C TYR A 121 7.64 12.93 -4.42
N SER A 122 7.08 13.83 -5.23
CA SER A 122 7.80 14.45 -6.36
C SER A 122 8.99 15.32 -5.94
N GLN A 123 9.07 15.72 -4.67
CA GLN A 123 10.17 16.53 -4.13
C GLN A 123 11.48 15.74 -3.95
N ILE A 124 11.40 14.41 -3.96
CA ILE A 124 12.53 13.51 -3.71
C ILE A 124 12.65 12.43 -4.80
N ALA A 125 13.82 11.79 -4.85
CA ALA A 125 14.12 10.75 -5.83
C ALA A 125 14.62 9.46 -5.18
N SER A 126 14.21 9.21 -3.93
CA SER A 126 14.47 7.93 -3.27
C SER A 126 13.74 6.79 -3.98
N ASP A 127 14.23 5.58 -3.78
CA ASP A 127 13.66 4.37 -4.37
C ASP A 127 12.18 4.19 -4.00
N GLU A 128 11.84 4.37 -2.72
CA GLU A 128 10.47 4.24 -2.24
C GLU A 128 9.56 5.34 -2.79
N ALA A 129 10.02 6.60 -2.81
CA ALA A 129 9.23 7.70 -3.35
C ALA A 129 8.92 7.54 -4.84
N LEU A 130 9.90 7.13 -5.65
CA LEU A 130 9.65 6.86 -7.07
C LEU A 130 8.68 5.69 -7.28
N TYR A 131 8.78 4.65 -6.45
CA TYR A 131 7.84 3.53 -6.49
C TYR A 131 6.41 3.99 -6.15
N LYS A 132 6.23 4.70 -5.04
CA LYS A 132 4.94 5.25 -4.58
C LYS A 132 4.35 6.22 -5.60
N LEU A 133 5.16 7.11 -6.14
CA LEU A 133 4.77 8.06 -7.17
C LEU A 133 4.34 7.33 -8.46
N GLY A 134 5.08 6.31 -8.90
CA GLY A 134 4.71 5.49 -10.05
C GLY A 134 3.39 4.73 -9.86
N MET A 135 3.14 4.19 -8.66
CA MET A 135 1.85 3.60 -8.30
C MET A 135 0.71 4.61 -8.36
N LEU A 136 0.90 5.78 -7.75
CA LEU A 136 -0.10 6.84 -7.70
C LEU A 136 -0.44 7.35 -9.09
N TYR A 137 0.56 7.60 -9.94
CA TYR A 137 0.33 7.98 -11.32
C TYR A 137 -0.50 6.94 -12.07
N LEU A 138 -0.15 5.65 -11.94
CA LEU A 138 -0.90 4.58 -12.61
C LEU A 138 -2.36 4.50 -12.11
N ALA A 139 -2.56 4.60 -10.80
CA ALA A 139 -3.89 4.55 -10.19
C ALA A 139 -4.79 5.72 -10.62
N ASN A 140 -4.21 6.90 -10.86
CA ASN A 140 -4.92 8.09 -11.31
C ASN A 140 -4.98 8.23 -12.85
N GLY A 141 -4.55 7.20 -13.59
CA GLY A 141 -4.62 7.18 -15.06
C GLY A 141 -3.55 8.00 -15.76
N PHE A 142 -2.50 8.44 -15.06
CA PHE A 142 -1.33 9.14 -15.60
C PHE A 142 -0.28 8.11 -16.05
N GLN A 143 -0.56 7.35 -17.12
CA GLN A 143 0.30 6.22 -17.49
C GLN A 143 1.70 6.66 -17.94
N ASP A 144 1.82 7.79 -18.64
CA ASP A 144 3.11 8.31 -19.13
C ASP A 144 4.03 8.71 -17.98
N GLU A 145 3.48 9.41 -17.00
CA GLU A 145 4.16 9.82 -15.78
C GLU A 145 4.58 8.60 -14.97
N SER A 146 3.71 7.58 -14.88
CA SER A 146 4.03 6.31 -14.23
C SER A 146 5.20 5.60 -14.91
N ILE A 147 5.15 5.43 -16.25
CA ILE A 147 6.21 4.79 -17.04
C ILE A 147 7.54 5.52 -16.82
N LYS A 148 7.56 6.84 -17.00
CA LYS A 148 8.77 7.66 -16.83
C LYS A 148 9.34 7.56 -15.42
N THR A 149 8.49 7.63 -14.40
CA THR A 149 8.89 7.57 -12.99
C THR A 149 9.47 6.20 -12.64
N ILE A 150 8.80 5.13 -13.05
CA ILE A 150 9.27 3.77 -12.80
C ILE A 150 10.56 3.48 -13.57
N GLN A 151 10.69 3.92 -14.82
CA GLN A 151 11.95 3.78 -15.58
C GLN A 151 13.13 4.42 -14.85
N ARG A 152 12.94 5.59 -14.23
CA ARG A 152 13.97 6.22 -13.38
C ARG A 152 14.34 5.33 -12.19
N LEU A 153 13.35 4.74 -11.51
CA LEU A 153 13.57 3.79 -10.41
C LEU A 153 14.38 2.58 -10.88
N LEU A 154 14.04 2.01 -12.05
CA LEU A 154 14.71 0.82 -12.59
C LEU A 154 16.20 1.05 -12.92
N ILE A 155 16.62 2.30 -13.14
CA ILE A 155 18.02 2.66 -13.41
C ILE A 155 18.84 2.71 -12.11
N GLN A 156 18.24 3.16 -11.01
CA GLN A 156 18.96 3.39 -9.75
C GLN A 156 18.84 2.25 -8.73
N THR A 157 17.73 1.51 -8.74
CA THR A 157 17.49 0.53 -7.67
C THR A 157 18.37 -0.70 -7.81
N THR A 158 18.93 -1.14 -6.67
CA THR A 158 19.67 -2.40 -6.55
C THR A 158 18.86 -3.48 -5.80
N ASN A 159 17.72 -3.09 -5.21
CA ASN A 159 16.84 -3.98 -4.47
C ASN A 159 15.99 -4.83 -5.45
N ARG A 160 16.21 -6.15 -5.46
CA ARG A 160 15.53 -7.07 -6.39
C ARG A 160 14.04 -7.24 -6.13
N GLU A 161 13.60 -7.11 -4.88
CA GLU A 161 12.18 -7.17 -4.52
C GLU A 161 11.46 -5.89 -4.97
N LEU A 162 12.05 -4.73 -4.70
CA LEU A 162 11.51 -3.46 -5.19
C LEU A 162 11.50 -3.42 -6.73
N LEU A 163 12.55 -3.95 -7.36
CA LEU A 163 12.63 -4.08 -8.82
C LEU A 163 11.47 -4.92 -9.37
N TYR A 164 11.11 -6.03 -8.72
CA TYR A 164 9.95 -6.84 -9.09
C TYR A 164 8.64 -6.02 -9.00
N ARG A 165 8.42 -5.34 -7.87
CA ARG A 165 7.23 -4.50 -7.63
C ARG A 165 7.13 -3.36 -8.65
N ALA A 166 8.25 -2.71 -8.96
CA ALA A 166 8.33 -1.64 -9.95
C ALA A 166 8.02 -2.15 -11.36
N LEU A 167 8.57 -3.31 -11.76
CA LEU A 167 8.30 -3.90 -13.07
C LEU A 167 6.84 -4.31 -13.24
N LEU A 168 6.14 -4.73 -12.18
CA LEU A 168 4.68 -4.96 -12.24
C LEU A 168 3.92 -3.69 -12.64
N ILE A 169 4.27 -2.54 -12.06
CA ILE A 169 3.65 -1.25 -12.38
C ILE A 169 3.94 -0.87 -13.83
N LEU A 170 5.20 -0.97 -14.25
CA LEU A 170 5.61 -0.63 -15.61
C LEU A 170 4.90 -1.50 -16.65
N VAL A 171 4.89 -2.82 -16.46
CA VAL A 171 4.22 -3.77 -17.37
C VAL A 171 2.72 -3.49 -17.42
N LYS A 172 2.06 -3.26 -16.27
CA LYS A 172 0.65 -2.88 -16.24
C LYS A 172 0.39 -1.57 -17.00
N ALA A 173 1.22 -0.56 -16.82
CA ALA A 173 1.10 0.72 -17.51
C ALA A 173 1.26 0.56 -19.04
N LEU A 174 2.28 -0.18 -19.48
CA LEU A 174 2.55 -0.44 -20.90
C LEU A 174 1.43 -1.25 -21.57
N ILE A 175 0.91 -2.28 -20.89
CA ILE A 175 -0.25 -3.06 -21.40
C ILE A 175 -1.48 -2.15 -21.51
N THR A 176 -1.74 -1.32 -20.51
CA THR A 176 -2.88 -0.38 -20.51
C THR A 176 -2.77 0.63 -21.66
N LYS A 177 -1.55 1.10 -21.96
CA LYS A 177 -1.25 1.98 -23.11
C LYS A 177 -1.18 1.25 -24.45
N GLN A 178 -1.27 -0.09 -24.47
CA GLN A 178 -1.09 -0.92 -25.66
C GLN A 178 0.31 -0.81 -26.30
N GLU A 179 1.33 -0.44 -25.51
CA GLU A 179 2.73 -0.34 -25.95
C GLU A 179 3.46 -1.69 -25.84
N PHE A 180 2.97 -2.69 -26.58
CA PHE A 180 3.42 -4.08 -26.43
C PHE A 180 4.89 -4.30 -26.80
N ALA A 181 5.41 -3.60 -27.81
CA ALA A 181 6.82 -3.71 -28.20
C ALA A 181 7.77 -3.32 -27.06
N ALA A 182 7.43 -2.26 -26.30
CA ALA A 182 8.18 -1.85 -25.12
C ALA A 182 7.94 -2.78 -23.92
N CYS A 183 6.73 -3.35 -23.79
CA CYS A 183 6.36 -4.24 -22.70
C CYS A 183 7.17 -5.54 -22.65
N TYR A 184 7.43 -6.15 -23.81
CA TYR A 184 8.01 -7.50 -23.89
C TYR A 184 9.34 -7.69 -23.12
N PRO A 185 10.38 -6.85 -23.30
CA PRO A 185 11.64 -7.02 -22.54
C PRO A 185 11.45 -6.85 -21.03
N HIS A 186 10.55 -5.96 -20.59
CA HIS A 186 10.24 -5.77 -19.17
C HIS A 186 9.50 -6.96 -18.58
N LEU A 187 8.63 -7.60 -19.36
CA LEU A 187 7.92 -8.80 -18.97
C LEU A 187 8.87 -10.00 -18.78
N GLN A 188 9.84 -10.18 -19.68
CA GLN A 188 10.86 -11.22 -19.53
C GLN A 188 11.67 -11.02 -18.25
N ARG A 189 12.07 -9.77 -17.96
CA ARG A 189 12.76 -9.40 -16.73
C ARG A 189 11.89 -9.60 -15.48
N LEU A 190 10.59 -9.32 -15.57
CA LEU A 190 9.66 -9.52 -14.46
C LEU A 190 9.52 -11.01 -14.09
N VAL A 191 9.37 -11.89 -15.09
CA VAL A 191 9.28 -13.35 -14.89
C VAL A 191 10.58 -13.92 -14.30
N SER A 192 11.74 -13.43 -14.74
CA SER A 192 13.02 -13.90 -14.19
C SER A 192 13.25 -13.50 -12.72
N LEU A 193 12.53 -12.50 -12.23
CA LEU A 193 12.56 -12.05 -10.84
C LEU A 193 11.61 -12.82 -9.92
N ARG A 194 10.96 -13.90 -10.40
CA ARG A 194 10.11 -14.78 -9.58
C ARG A 194 10.72 -15.14 -8.20
N PRO A 195 12.03 -15.48 -8.05
CA PRO A 195 12.59 -15.80 -6.74
C PRO A 195 12.53 -14.67 -5.71
N TYR A 196 12.28 -13.43 -6.14
CA TYR A 196 12.16 -12.23 -5.31
C TYR A 196 10.72 -11.73 -5.20
N ALA A 197 9.76 -12.47 -5.75
CA ALA A 197 8.37 -12.06 -5.81
C ALA A 197 7.63 -12.43 -4.52
N TYR A 198 7.01 -11.44 -3.88
CA TYR A 198 6.16 -11.64 -2.70
C TYR A 198 4.89 -12.47 -2.97
N ASP A 199 4.52 -12.64 -4.25
CA ASP A 199 3.37 -13.42 -4.70
C ASP A 199 3.76 -14.70 -5.45
N ASN A 200 5.01 -15.15 -5.27
CA ASN A 200 5.59 -16.32 -5.95
C ASN A 200 5.54 -16.26 -7.48
N GLY A 201 5.37 -15.05 -8.05
CA GLY A 201 5.33 -14.82 -9.49
C GLY A 201 3.93 -14.88 -10.11
N LEU A 202 2.87 -14.98 -9.29
CA LEU A 202 1.48 -14.98 -9.73
C LEU A 202 1.19 -13.88 -10.76
N ARG A 203 1.48 -12.62 -10.41
CA ARG A 203 1.16 -11.47 -11.26
C ARG A 203 2.06 -11.40 -12.49
N ALA A 204 3.29 -11.91 -12.40
CA ALA A 204 4.18 -12.01 -13.55
C ALA A 204 3.61 -12.97 -14.61
N LEU A 205 3.09 -14.14 -14.20
CA LEU A 205 2.37 -15.04 -15.11
C LEU A 205 1.10 -14.40 -15.67
N TYR A 206 0.33 -13.72 -14.83
CA TYR A 206 -0.90 -13.06 -15.26
C TYR A 206 -0.62 -12.04 -16.35
N TYR A 207 0.31 -11.11 -16.12
CA TYR A 207 0.65 -10.12 -17.13
C TYR A 207 1.30 -10.72 -18.37
N ALA A 208 2.02 -11.84 -18.25
CA ALA A 208 2.55 -12.54 -19.41
C ALA A 208 1.42 -13.13 -20.27
N ALA A 209 0.40 -13.72 -19.64
CA ALA A 209 -0.78 -14.20 -20.34
C ALA A 209 -1.54 -13.05 -21.02
N MET A 210 -1.77 -11.95 -20.27
CA MET A 210 -2.45 -10.75 -20.77
C MET A 210 -1.72 -10.05 -21.92
N TYR A 211 -0.40 -10.15 -21.98
CA TYR A 211 0.39 -9.68 -23.13
C TYR A 211 0.03 -10.47 -24.39
N TYR A 212 0.02 -11.81 -24.30
CA TYR A 212 -0.25 -12.66 -25.44
C TYR A 212 -1.72 -12.64 -25.91
N THR A 213 -2.68 -12.29 -25.04
CA THR A 213 -4.08 -12.10 -25.47
C THR A 213 -4.27 -10.96 -26.45
N GLN A 214 -3.29 -10.07 -26.59
CA GLN A 214 -3.33 -8.92 -27.51
C GLN A 214 -2.97 -9.35 -28.94
N GLY A 215 -2.22 -10.45 -29.09
CA GLY A 215 -1.95 -11.06 -30.37
C GLY A 215 -3.22 -11.73 -30.92
N LYS A 216 -3.54 -11.43 -32.18
CA LYS A 216 -4.68 -12.03 -32.89
C LYS A 216 -4.32 -13.31 -33.63
N ASP A 217 -3.03 -13.60 -33.75
CA ASP A 217 -2.52 -14.80 -34.37
C ASP A 217 -2.70 -16.03 -33.48
N ASP A 218 -2.71 -17.20 -34.11
CA ASP A 218 -2.96 -18.48 -33.44
C ASP A 218 -1.87 -18.83 -32.42
N GLU A 219 -0.62 -18.43 -32.69
CA GLU A 219 0.52 -18.71 -31.84
C GLU A 219 0.43 -17.92 -30.52
N SER A 220 0.16 -16.62 -30.58
CA SER A 220 -0.05 -15.78 -29.39
C SER A 220 -1.20 -16.29 -28.53
N GLN A 221 -2.33 -16.65 -29.14
CA GLN A 221 -3.48 -17.20 -28.41
C GLN A 221 -3.19 -18.56 -27.75
N SER A 222 -2.38 -19.39 -28.41
CA SER A 222 -1.89 -20.65 -27.87
C SER A 222 -0.94 -20.45 -26.68
N TYR A 223 -0.09 -19.42 -26.72
CA TYR A 223 0.76 -19.01 -25.59
C TYR A 223 -0.07 -18.48 -24.42
N ALA A 224 -1.07 -17.63 -24.69
CA ALA A 224 -1.97 -17.13 -23.65
C ALA A 224 -2.70 -18.28 -22.94
N LEU A 225 -3.22 -19.26 -23.69
CA LEU A 225 -3.89 -20.44 -23.14
C LEU A 225 -2.96 -21.25 -22.22
N TYR A 226 -1.71 -21.47 -22.64
CA TYR A 226 -0.71 -22.15 -21.81
C TYR A 226 -0.44 -21.40 -20.50
N LEU A 227 -0.23 -20.08 -20.57
CA LEU A 227 0.12 -19.27 -19.40
C LEU A 227 -1.04 -19.15 -18.41
N PHE A 228 -2.28 -18.99 -18.88
CA PHE A 228 -3.45 -19.02 -18.01
C PHE A 228 -3.67 -20.40 -17.39
N GLY A 229 -3.45 -21.48 -18.14
CA GLY A 229 -3.49 -22.85 -17.61
C GLY A 229 -2.46 -23.06 -16.50
N LEU A 230 -1.23 -22.61 -16.71
CA LEU A 230 -0.16 -22.66 -15.72
C LEU A 230 -0.49 -21.82 -14.48
N LEU A 231 -1.03 -20.61 -14.67
CA LEU A 231 -1.46 -19.74 -13.57
C LEU A 231 -2.53 -20.42 -12.72
N ARG A 232 -3.56 -21.01 -13.34
CA ARG A 232 -4.63 -21.70 -12.62
C ARG A 232 -4.12 -22.95 -11.90
N GLN A 233 -3.17 -23.67 -12.50
CA GLN A 233 -2.58 -24.86 -11.88
C GLN A 233 -1.75 -24.50 -10.64
N MET A 234 -0.95 -23.44 -10.72
CA MET A 234 -0.05 -23.03 -9.64
C MET A 234 -0.75 -22.20 -8.55
N PHE A 235 -1.78 -21.44 -8.92
CA PHE A 235 -2.44 -20.49 -8.03
C PHE A 235 -3.98 -20.57 -8.11
N PRO A 236 -4.58 -21.74 -7.90
CA PRO A 236 -6.01 -21.99 -8.18
C PRO A 236 -6.98 -21.13 -7.37
N LEU A 237 -6.55 -20.58 -6.23
CA LEU A 237 -7.38 -19.76 -5.33
C LEU A 237 -7.21 -18.24 -5.53
N SER A 238 -6.44 -17.82 -6.52
CA SER A 238 -6.20 -16.39 -6.80
C SER A 238 -7.35 -15.75 -7.58
N ALA A 239 -7.54 -14.43 -7.41
CA ALA A 239 -8.46 -13.66 -8.24
C ALA A 239 -8.05 -13.73 -9.73
N GLU A 240 -6.74 -13.68 -10.00
CA GLU A 240 -6.15 -13.83 -11.32
C GLU A 240 -6.47 -15.20 -11.94
N ALA A 241 -6.55 -16.29 -11.16
CA ALA A 241 -6.97 -17.60 -11.65
C ALA A 241 -8.45 -17.66 -12.02
N THR A 242 -9.29 -16.90 -11.31
CA THR A 242 -10.71 -16.75 -11.64
C THR A 242 -10.86 -16.06 -13.00
N ILE A 243 -10.12 -14.96 -13.21
CA ILE A 243 -10.08 -14.25 -14.49
C ILE A 243 -9.51 -15.15 -15.60
N ALA A 244 -8.40 -15.85 -15.31
CA ALA A 244 -7.75 -16.78 -16.24
C ALA A 244 -8.71 -17.87 -16.73
N SER A 245 -9.62 -18.35 -15.86
CA SER A 245 -10.59 -19.38 -16.23
C SER A 245 -11.54 -18.91 -17.35
N GLN A 246 -11.92 -17.64 -17.37
CA GLN A 246 -12.75 -17.07 -18.45
C GLN A 246 -11.99 -17.06 -19.77
N TYR A 247 -10.73 -16.64 -19.75
CA TYR A 247 -9.86 -16.66 -20.94
C TYR A 247 -9.59 -18.08 -21.45
N ILE A 248 -9.37 -19.04 -20.56
CA ILE A 248 -9.18 -20.45 -20.93
C ILE A 248 -10.41 -20.96 -21.70
N VAL A 249 -11.62 -20.77 -21.16
CA VAL A 249 -12.86 -21.20 -21.81
C VAL A 249 -13.01 -20.54 -23.18
N GLN A 250 -12.75 -19.23 -23.26
CA GLN A 250 -12.83 -18.50 -24.53
C GLN A 250 -11.85 -19.07 -25.56
N LEU A 251 -10.57 -19.25 -25.21
CA LEU A 251 -9.54 -19.73 -26.12
C LEU A 251 -9.78 -21.20 -26.54
N GLN A 252 -10.26 -22.04 -25.62
CA GLN A 252 -10.63 -23.42 -25.93
C GLN A 252 -11.84 -23.50 -26.87
N SER A 253 -12.84 -22.63 -26.70
CA SER A 253 -14.00 -22.57 -27.60
C SER A 253 -13.61 -22.19 -29.04
N GLN A 254 -12.48 -21.51 -29.21
CA GLN A 254 -11.89 -21.16 -30.50
C GLN A 254 -10.98 -22.27 -31.07
N GLY A 255 -10.92 -23.43 -30.41
CA GLY A 255 -10.10 -24.57 -30.85
C GLY A 255 -8.60 -24.39 -30.60
N LYS A 256 -8.19 -23.44 -29.75
CA LYS A 256 -6.77 -23.20 -29.45
C LYS A 256 -6.19 -24.33 -28.63
N ILE A 257 -4.93 -24.65 -28.92
CA ILE A 257 -4.17 -25.69 -28.23
C ILE A 257 -3.04 -24.99 -27.45
N PRO A 258 -2.80 -25.32 -26.17
CA PRO A 258 -1.74 -24.65 -25.40
C PRO A 258 -0.38 -24.91 -26.03
N ARG A 259 0.41 -23.84 -26.18
CA ARG A 259 1.81 -23.94 -26.61
C ARG A 259 2.73 -23.39 -25.53
N GLU A 260 3.77 -24.13 -25.19
CA GLU A 260 4.69 -23.75 -24.12
C GLU A 260 5.48 -22.47 -24.48
N VAL A 261 5.62 -21.59 -23.49
CA VAL A 261 6.44 -20.37 -23.58
C VAL A 261 7.77 -20.65 -22.90
N SER A 262 8.82 -20.92 -23.69
CA SER A 262 10.12 -21.41 -23.20
C SER A 262 10.79 -20.50 -22.17
N TRP A 263 10.73 -19.18 -22.35
CA TRP A 263 11.36 -18.25 -21.40
C TRP A 263 10.59 -18.12 -20.07
N VAL A 264 9.34 -18.57 -20.02
CA VAL A 264 8.56 -18.67 -18.77
C VAL A 264 8.84 -20.01 -18.09
N SER A 265 8.86 -21.12 -18.83
CA SER A 265 9.01 -22.45 -18.22
C SER A 265 10.35 -22.69 -17.52
N VAL A 266 11.39 -21.91 -17.86
CA VAL A 266 12.65 -21.86 -17.09
C VAL A 266 12.42 -21.48 -15.62
N TYR A 267 11.49 -20.57 -15.36
CA TYR A 267 11.24 -20.03 -14.02
C TYR A 267 10.03 -20.64 -13.34
N TYR A 268 9.12 -21.24 -14.10
CA TYR A 268 7.91 -21.89 -13.59
C TYR A 268 8.00 -23.37 -13.99
N THR A 269 8.47 -24.20 -13.05
CA THR A 269 8.66 -25.64 -13.25
C THR A 269 7.38 -26.25 -13.79
N SER A 270 7.48 -26.79 -15.01
CA SER A 270 6.42 -27.52 -15.69
C SER A 270 6.15 -28.82 -14.92
N PRO A 271 4.99 -29.00 -14.25
CA PRO A 271 4.55 -30.33 -13.89
C PRO A 271 4.37 -31.05 -15.23
N SER A 272 4.99 -32.20 -15.40
CA SER A 272 4.94 -33.03 -16.60
C SER A 272 3.53 -33.05 -17.19
N ARG A 273 3.34 -32.29 -18.28
CA ARG A 273 2.06 -31.86 -18.87
C ARG A 273 1.27 -30.93 -17.94
N VAL A 274 1.18 -29.65 -18.30
CA VAL A 274 0.10 -28.77 -17.83
C VAL A 274 -1.21 -29.47 -18.21
N THR A 275 -1.81 -30.15 -17.25
CA THR A 275 -3.14 -30.73 -17.41
C THR A 275 -4.07 -29.55 -17.36
N ILE A 276 -4.57 -29.11 -18.52
CA ILE A 276 -5.61 -28.08 -18.54
C ILE A 276 -6.80 -28.68 -17.82
N PRO A 277 -7.17 -28.17 -16.64
CA PRO A 277 -8.26 -28.75 -15.89
C PRO A 277 -9.57 -28.58 -16.66
N ASP A 278 -10.35 -29.67 -16.71
CA ASP A 278 -11.62 -29.79 -17.43
C ASP A 278 -12.57 -28.61 -17.10
N PRO A 279 -13.34 -28.06 -18.05
CA PRO A 279 -14.25 -26.94 -17.79
C PRO A 279 -15.39 -27.26 -16.82
N VAL A 280 -15.55 -28.52 -16.40
CA VAL A 280 -16.68 -28.98 -15.57
C VAL A 280 -16.18 -29.74 -14.34
N ARG A 281 -15.77 -28.99 -13.32
CA ARG A 281 -15.97 -29.39 -11.92
C ARG A 281 -16.20 -28.12 -11.11
N GLU A 282 -17.44 -27.98 -10.65
CA GLU A 282 -18.03 -26.79 -10.04
C GLU A 282 -17.15 -26.17 -8.94
N LEU A 283 -16.79 -24.89 -9.12
CA LEU A 283 -16.85 -23.89 -8.05
C LEU A 283 -17.97 -22.93 -8.48
N PRO A 284 -19.09 -22.82 -7.74
CA PRO A 284 -20.14 -21.90 -8.12
C PRO A 284 -19.82 -20.52 -7.56
N LEU A 285 -19.58 -19.54 -8.43
CA LEU A 285 -20.13 -18.20 -8.22
C LEU A 285 -20.50 -17.60 -9.60
N PRO A 286 -21.75 -17.18 -9.82
CA PRO A 286 -22.17 -16.57 -11.07
C PRO A 286 -21.70 -15.11 -11.18
N LEU A 287 -21.28 -14.75 -12.40
CA LEU A 287 -20.85 -13.43 -12.86
C LEU A 287 -22.03 -12.50 -13.21
N ALA A 288 -21.94 -11.22 -12.86
CA ALA A 288 -22.43 -10.05 -13.63
C ALA A 288 -22.15 -8.75 -12.84
N LYS A 289 -21.76 -7.60 -13.37
CA LYS A 289 -21.25 -7.10 -14.67
C LYS A 289 -20.53 -5.79 -14.33
N GLU A 290 -19.35 -5.57 -14.88
CA GLU A 290 -18.73 -4.24 -14.90
C GLU A 290 -19.37 -3.44 -16.06
N ASN A 291 -19.90 -2.25 -15.78
CA ASN A 291 -19.83 -1.11 -16.71
C ASN A 291 -20.40 0.21 -16.14
N ALA A 292 -19.61 1.25 -16.42
CA ALA A 292 -19.96 2.65 -16.66
C ALA A 292 -19.88 3.66 -15.49
N ALA A 293 -18.81 4.44 -15.59
CA ALA A 293 -18.81 5.91 -15.63
C ALA A 293 -18.67 6.68 -14.30
N THR A 294 -17.42 7.08 -14.08
CA THR A 294 -16.96 8.46 -13.87
C THR A 294 -18.03 9.55 -13.69
N ASN A 295 -17.73 10.44 -12.74
CA ASN A 295 -18.24 11.80 -12.55
C ASN A 295 -19.54 11.94 -11.76
N THR A 296 -19.39 12.23 -10.47
CA THR A 296 -19.67 13.59 -9.91
C THR A 296 -19.33 13.60 -8.40
N LEU A 297 -18.03 13.62 -8.09
CA LEU A 297 -17.52 13.73 -6.71
C LEU A 297 -17.24 15.20 -6.30
N GLU A 298 -17.28 16.16 -7.24
CA GLU A 298 -16.86 17.55 -6.98
C GLU A 298 -17.98 18.51 -6.56
N SER A 299 -19.27 18.18 -6.71
CA SER A 299 -20.34 19.19 -6.54
C SER A 299 -21.09 19.18 -5.19
N GLN A 300 -20.67 18.39 -4.19
CA GLN A 300 -21.40 18.28 -2.91
C GLN A 300 -20.54 18.36 -1.65
N ILE A 301 -19.24 18.65 -1.78
CA ILE A 301 -18.33 18.87 -0.65
C ILE A 301 -18.64 20.18 0.11
N ASP A 302 -19.41 21.10 -0.48
CA ASP A 302 -19.45 22.50 -0.02
C ASP A 302 -20.63 22.95 0.84
N LYS A 303 -21.52 22.08 1.34
CA LYS A 303 -22.60 22.53 2.23
C LYS A 303 -22.83 21.63 3.45
N GLN A 304 -21.98 21.86 4.45
CA GLN A 304 -22.38 22.40 5.76
C GLN A 304 -23.18 21.52 6.72
N ALA A 305 -22.94 21.76 8.00
CA ALA A 305 -24.00 21.85 9.03
C ALA A 305 -24.74 20.60 9.59
N GLN A 306 -24.46 20.21 10.87
CA GLN A 306 -24.66 19.17 11.96
C GLN A 306 -25.36 17.78 11.89
N VAL A 307 -24.67 16.70 12.36
CA VAL A 307 -25.13 15.32 12.73
C VAL A 307 -24.74 14.18 11.76
N VAL A 308 -24.00 13.16 12.25
CA VAL A 308 -23.62 11.94 11.50
C VAL A 308 -24.63 10.83 11.74
N ARG A 309 -25.22 10.26 10.67
CA ARG A 309 -25.91 8.96 10.73
C ARG A 309 -24.97 7.87 10.18
N ARG A 310 -24.70 6.84 11.00
CA ARG A 310 -23.99 5.63 10.59
C ARG A 310 -25.02 4.59 10.15
N GLU A 311 -24.97 4.14 8.90
CA GLU A 311 -25.65 2.91 8.50
C GLU A 311 -24.63 1.77 8.49
N ILE A 312 -24.87 0.77 9.33
CA ILE A 312 -24.06 -0.44 9.37
C ILE A 312 -24.34 -1.20 8.07
N GLN A 313 -23.32 -1.31 7.22
CA GLN A 313 -23.46 -1.94 5.91
C GLN A 313 -23.33 -3.47 6.06
N GLU A 314 -22.36 -3.91 6.85
CA GLU A 314 -22.19 -5.32 7.24
C GLU A 314 -21.27 -5.45 8.47
N TYR A 315 -21.35 -6.60 9.13
CA TYR A 315 -20.34 -7.07 10.08
C TYR A 315 -19.41 -8.05 9.38
N VAL A 316 -18.13 -8.00 9.74
CA VAL A 316 -17.07 -8.82 9.15
C VAL A 316 -16.31 -9.53 10.26
N VAL A 317 -16.09 -10.84 10.10
CA VAL A 317 -15.23 -11.61 11.00
C VAL A 317 -13.84 -11.61 10.40
N ARG A 318 -12.93 -10.81 10.97
CA ARG A 318 -11.52 -10.75 10.58
C ARG A 318 -10.74 -11.76 11.39
N ILE A 319 -10.10 -12.70 10.72
CA ILE A 319 -9.42 -13.84 11.33
C ILE A 319 -7.96 -13.53 11.61
N GLY A 320 -7.32 -12.73 10.74
CA GLY A 320 -5.96 -12.25 10.97
C GLY A 320 -5.40 -11.49 9.78
N GLN A 321 -4.20 -10.95 9.97
CA GLN A 321 -3.44 -10.19 8.97
C GLN A 321 -2.07 -10.84 8.79
N TYR A 322 -1.70 -11.11 7.55
CA TYR A 322 -0.53 -11.90 7.21
C TYR A 322 0.30 -11.18 6.16
N LYS A 323 1.62 -11.18 6.31
CA LYS A 323 2.52 -10.60 5.29
C LYS A 323 2.66 -11.47 4.05
N ASP A 324 2.34 -12.76 4.17
CA ASP A 324 2.48 -13.76 3.11
C ASP A 324 1.12 -14.31 2.70
N LEU A 325 0.83 -14.26 1.40
CA LEU A 325 -0.39 -14.80 0.80
C LEU A 325 -0.53 -16.30 1.03
N SER A 326 0.58 -17.03 1.03
CA SER A 326 0.63 -18.48 1.25
C SER A 326 0.14 -18.81 2.67
N VAL A 327 0.53 -18.01 3.66
CA VAL A 327 0.07 -18.16 5.05
C VAL A 327 -1.42 -17.85 5.14
N ALA A 328 -1.87 -16.74 4.53
CA ALA A 328 -3.29 -16.41 4.48
C ALA A 328 -4.13 -17.53 3.83
N ASN A 329 -3.64 -18.12 2.74
CA ASN A 329 -4.30 -19.22 2.05
C ASN A 329 -4.27 -20.55 2.83
N ILE A 330 -3.21 -20.85 3.57
CA ILE A 330 -3.15 -22.02 4.46
C ILE A 330 -4.27 -21.91 5.51
N ILE A 331 -4.43 -20.73 6.09
CA ILE A 331 -5.43 -20.43 7.12
C ILE A 331 -6.84 -20.56 6.55
N VAL A 332 -7.07 -20.05 5.34
CA VAL A 332 -8.35 -20.26 4.64
C VAL A 332 -8.66 -21.74 4.47
N ASN A 333 -7.69 -22.51 3.97
CA ASN A 333 -7.89 -23.95 3.74
C ASN A 333 -8.11 -24.75 5.02
N ASP A 334 -7.43 -24.38 6.10
CA ASP A 334 -7.56 -25.04 7.40
C ASP A 334 -8.94 -24.80 8.03
N ILE A 335 -9.44 -23.57 7.92
CA ILE A 335 -10.78 -23.19 8.41
C ILE A 335 -11.88 -23.89 7.60
N VAL A 336 -11.73 -23.95 6.26
CA VAL A 336 -12.68 -24.66 5.40
C VAL A 336 -12.71 -26.16 5.71
N LYS A 337 -11.54 -26.78 5.94
CA LYS A 337 -11.45 -28.20 6.34
C LYS A 337 -12.11 -28.48 7.70
N SER A 338 -12.17 -27.46 8.56
CA SER A 338 -12.82 -27.53 9.87
C SER A 338 -14.35 -27.43 9.80
N GLY A 339 -14.93 -27.29 8.59
CA GLY A 339 -16.37 -27.37 8.36
C GLY A 339 -17.11 -26.03 8.37
N ILE A 340 -16.38 -24.91 8.37
CA ILE A 340 -16.96 -23.56 8.23
C ILE A 340 -17.27 -23.31 6.74
N GLN A 341 -18.55 -23.05 6.45
CA GLN A 341 -19.09 -22.97 5.08
C GLN A 341 -19.33 -21.51 4.63
N GLU A 342 -19.11 -20.57 5.53
CA GLU A 342 -19.25 -19.13 5.28
C GLU A 342 -18.19 -18.65 4.27
N ALA A 343 -18.52 -17.60 3.52
CA ALA A 343 -17.68 -17.08 2.44
C ALA A 343 -16.40 -16.42 3.01
N LEU A 344 -15.34 -17.21 3.08
CA LEU A 344 -14.01 -16.79 3.51
C LEU A 344 -13.24 -16.18 2.32
N GLY A 345 -12.60 -15.04 2.55
CA GLY A 345 -11.81 -14.35 1.54
C GLY A 345 -10.45 -13.89 2.07
N VAL A 346 -9.48 -13.80 1.17
CA VAL A 346 -8.20 -13.13 1.41
C VAL A 346 -8.19 -11.79 0.68
N TYR A 347 -8.00 -10.71 1.42
CA TYR A 347 -8.03 -9.34 0.91
C TYR A 347 -6.69 -8.67 1.17
N TYR A 348 -6.06 -8.10 0.16
CA TYR A 348 -4.82 -7.34 0.36
C TYR A 348 -5.14 -5.88 0.74
N ARG A 349 -4.71 -5.44 1.92
CA ARG A 349 -4.87 -4.08 2.47
C ARG A 349 -3.65 -3.70 3.32
N ASP A 350 -3.21 -2.45 3.21
CA ASP A 350 -2.15 -1.88 4.07
C ASP A 350 -0.89 -2.76 4.15
N ASP A 351 -0.46 -3.29 2.99
CA ASP A 351 0.70 -4.18 2.86
C ASP A 351 0.58 -5.53 3.59
N THR A 352 -0.64 -5.97 3.87
CA THR A 352 -0.94 -7.26 4.47
C THR A 352 -2.11 -7.96 3.79
N TYR A 353 -2.14 -9.27 3.85
CA TYR A 353 -3.24 -10.13 3.46
C TYR A 353 -4.14 -10.35 4.68
N VAL A 354 -5.34 -9.80 4.62
CA VAL A 354 -6.36 -9.92 5.65
C VAL A 354 -7.29 -11.07 5.29
N VAL A 355 -7.43 -12.04 6.19
CA VAL A 355 -8.40 -13.13 6.05
C VAL A 355 -9.69 -12.73 6.74
N GLU A 356 -10.79 -12.62 5.98
CA GLU A 356 -12.08 -12.14 6.49
C GLU A 356 -13.26 -12.97 5.97
N ILE A 357 -14.33 -13.06 6.78
CA ILE A 357 -15.65 -13.55 6.37
C ILE A 357 -16.61 -12.35 6.37
N ARG A 358 -17.27 -12.10 5.25
CA ARG A 358 -18.10 -10.91 5.02
C ARG A 358 -19.57 -11.25 4.82
N GLY A 359 -20.43 -10.22 4.84
CA GLY A 359 -21.86 -10.36 4.55
C GLY A 359 -22.75 -10.63 5.75
N PHE A 360 -22.30 -10.40 6.99
CA PHE A 360 -23.17 -10.60 8.15
C PHE A 360 -24.07 -9.37 8.36
N PRO A 361 -25.40 -9.52 8.34
CA PRO A 361 -26.33 -8.41 8.55
C PRO A 361 -26.50 -8.02 10.03
N SER A 362 -25.94 -8.79 10.96
CA SER A 362 -26.10 -8.61 12.40
C SER A 362 -24.86 -9.04 13.16
N GLU A 363 -24.49 -8.28 14.19
CA GLU A 363 -23.33 -8.54 15.05
C GLU A 363 -23.38 -9.92 15.69
N GLU A 364 -24.56 -10.36 16.14
CA GLU A 364 -24.75 -11.65 16.82
C GLU A 364 -24.35 -12.84 15.93
N LYS A 365 -24.70 -12.79 14.63
CA LYS A 365 -24.29 -13.80 13.64
C LYS A 365 -22.77 -13.77 13.42
N ALA A 366 -22.18 -12.58 13.29
CA ALA A 366 -20.74 -12.45 13.13
C ALA A 366 -19.99 -12.97 14.37
N ARG A 367 -20.47 -12.67 15.58
CA ARG A 367 -19.91 -13.17 16.85
C ARG A 367 -20.00 -14.69 16.97
N SER A 368 -21.15 -15.28 16.62
CA SER A 368 -21.30 -16.75 16.64
C SER A 368 -20.29 -17.45 15.73
N ILE A 369 -19.98 -16.86 14.56
CA ILE A 369 -18.94 -17.39 13.67
C ILE A 369 -17.53 -17.12 14.22
N ALA A 370 -17.28 -15.94 14.76
CA ALA A 370 -16.01 -15.62 15.40
C ALA A 370 -15.68 -16.58 16.56
N GLU A 371 -16.66 -16.94 17.39
CA GLU A 371 -16.49 -17.92 18.48
C GLU A 371 -16.09 -19.31 17.97
N LYS A 372 -16.70 -19.77 16.88
CA LYS A 372 -16.31 -21.03 16.23
C LYS A 372 -14.88 -20.98 15.71
N ILE A 373 -14.50 -19.87 15.08
CA ILE A 373 -13.14 -19.65 14.57
C ILE A 373 -12.11 -19.60 15.71
N ILE A 374 -12.44 -18.93 16.82
CA ILE A 374 -11.59 -18.87 18.02
C ILE A 374 -11.44 -20.28 18.63
N ALA A 375 -12.50 -21.08 18.67
CA ALA A 375 -12.46 -22.46 19.14
C ALA A 375 -11.56 -23.37 18.29
N LEU A 376 -11.30 -23.00 17.03
CA LEU A 376 -10.33 -23.68 16.15
C LEU A 376 -8.87 -23.24 16.38
N GLY A 377 -8.63 -22.28 17.28
CA GLY A 377 -7.29 -21.80 17.64
C GLY A 377 -6.90 -20.45 17.05
N TYR A 378 -7.77 -19.81 16.28
CA TYR A 378 -7.53 -18.47 15.70
C TYR A 378 -7.93 -17.36 16.68
N THR A 379 -7.14 -17.18 17.74
CA THR A 379 -7.45 -16.28 18.86
C THR A 379 -7.45 -14.80 18.50
N ASP A 380 -6.81 -14.41 17.39
CA ASP A 380 -6.76 -13.02 16.91
C ASP A 380 -8.02 -12.60 16.13
N THR A 381 -9.03 -13.47 16.10
CA THR A 381 -10.27 -13.23 15.37
C THR A 381 -11.09 -12.14 16.04
N VAL A 382 -11.46 -11.11 15.27
CA VAL A 382 -12.26 -9.97 15.72
C VAL A 382 -13.45 -9.73 14.81
N VAL A 383 -14.56 -9.25 15.39
CA VAL A 383 -15.70 -8.75 14.63
C VAL A 383 -15.50 -7.27 14.35
N VAL A 384 -15.50 -6.90 13.08
CA VAL A 384 -15.31 -5.54 12.59
C VAL A 384 -16.62 -5.07 11.98
N GLU A 385 -17.10 -3.91 12.43
CA GLU A 385 -18.24 -3.24 11.82
C GLU A 385 -17.78 -2.48 10.58
N ILE A 386 -18.38 -2.76 9.43
CA ILE A 386 -18.18 -2.00 8.20
C ILE A 386 -19.40 -1.11 8.03
N ALA A 387 -19.26 0.14 8.44
CA ALA A 387 -20.28 1.15 8.28
C ALA A 387 -20.08 1.92 6.98
N ARG A 388 -21.17 2.18 6.27
CA ARG A 388 -21.22 3.26 5.27
C ARG A 388 -21.65 4.51 6.02
N VAL A 389 -20.85 5.57 5.94
CA VAL A 389 -21.27 6.87 6.47
C VAL A 389 -22.33 7.43 5.51
N VAL A 390 -23.58 7.47 5.94
CA VAL A 390 -24.68 8.06 5.17
C VAL A 390 -24.90 9.48 5.68
N ARG A 391 -24.05 10.36 5.14
CA ARG A 391 -23.96 11.82 5.34
C ARG A 391 -23.48 12.32 6.72
N TYR A 392 -22.55 13.26 6.62
CA TYR A 392 -22.20 14.24 7.63
C TYR A 392 -23.15 15.44 7.43
N ASN A 393 -23.82 15.86 8.48
CA ASN A 393 -24.27 17.24 8.57
C ASN A 393 -23.21 17.96 9.51
N PRO A 394 -22.48 19.04 9.11
CA PRO A 394 -21.52 19.83 9.99
C PRO A 394 -21.81 21.25 10.71
N PRO A 395 -22.28 21.42 11.97
CA PRO A 395 -23.15 22.53 12.55
C PRO A 395 -23.97 23.64 11.83
N VAL A 396 -25.30 23.77 12.08
CA VAL A 396 -26.06 25.04 11.84
C VAL A 396 -26.05 25.83 13.15
N GLN A 397 -25.01 26.67 13.31
CA GLN A 397 -24.95 27.99 13.95
C GLN A 397 -23.52 28.28 14.41
#